data_AF-D9Q329-F1
#
_entry.id   AF-D9Q329-F1
#
_cell.length_a   1.000
_cell.length_b   1.000
_cell.length_c   1.000
_cell.angle_alpha   90.00
_cell.angle_beta   90.00
_cell.angle_gamma   90.00
#
_symmetry.space_group_name_H-M   'P 1'
#
loop_
_entity.id
_entity.type
_entity.pdbx_description
1 polymer ?
#
loop_
_entity_poly.entity_id
_entity_poly.type
_entity_poly.pdbx_seq_one_letter_code
_entity_poly.pdbx_strand_id
1 'polypeptide(L)' 'MTKAGKVRKATPKIEPKHKKNQPPRIKNKVEFVRRVLKAAQQTASSRAAS' A
#
# COMPACT_ATOMS: atom_id res chain seq x y z
N MET A 1 32.62 24.45 -9.88
CA MET A 1 31.53 23.58 -10.34
C MET A 1 31.46 22.32 -9.49
N THR A 2 30.92 22.40 -8.27
CA THR A 2 30.78 21.25 -7.34
C THR A 2 29.32 20.85 -7.11
N LYS A 3 28.43 21.34 -7.98
CA LYS A 3 26.97 21.12 -7.90
C LYS A 3 26.57 19.66 -8.17
N ALA A 4 27.46 18.87 -8.77
CA ALA A 4 27.21 17.48 -9.07
C ALA A 4 27.03 16.67 -7.77
N GLY A 5 25.84 16.09 -7.59
CA GLY A 5 25.56 15.19 -6.47
C GLY A 5 25.34 15.84 -5.11
N LYS A 6 25.38 17.18 -4.98
CA LYS A 6 25.15 17.89 -3.69
C LYS A 6 23.88 17.39 -2.98
N VAL A 7 22.77 17.33 -3.71
CA VAL A 7 21.48 16.91 -3.17
C VAL A 7 21.48 15.42 -2.80
N ARG A 8 22.09 14.56 -3.64
CA ARG A 8 22.20 13.12 -3.37
C ARG A 8 23.04 12.80 -2.13
N LYS A 9 24.05 13.61 -1.84
CA LYS A 9 24.92 13.45 -0.65
C LYS A 9 24.32 14.07 0.61
N ALA A 10 23.49 15.10 0.46
CA ALA A 10 22.78 15.74 1.57
C ALA A 10 21.59 14.91 2.08
N THR A 11 20.97 14.08 1.23
CA THR A 11 19.86 13.23 1.67
C THR A 11 20.35 12.03 2.49
N PRO A 12 19.90 11.87 3.75
CA PRO A 12 20.24 10.70 4.55
C PRO A 12 19.66 9.44 3.89
N LYS A 13 20.47 8.38 3.80
CA LYS A 13 20.02 7.11 3.21
C LYS A 13 19.19 6.36 4.25
N ILE A 14 17.87 6.38 4.07
CA ILE A 14 16.94 5.59 4.88
C ILE A 14 16.85 4.18 4.29
N GLU A 15 16.97 3.18 5.15
CA GLU A 15 16.84 1.76 4.75
C GLU A 15 15.38 1.39 4.45
N PRO A 16 15.14 0.50 3.47
CA PRO A 16 13.80 0.03 3.19
C PRO A 16 13.27 -0.81 4.36
N LYS A 17 12.02 -0.56 4.77
CA LYS A 17 11.33 -1.42 5.74
C LYS A 17 11.18 -2.83 5.15
N HIS A 18 11.45 -3.84 5.96
CA HIS A 18 11.23 -5.24 5.56
C HIS A 18 9.75 -5.46 5.22
N LYS A 19 9.49 -5.99 4.01
CA LYS A 19 8.13 -6.35 3.56
C LYS A 19 8.17 -7.75 2.96
N LYS A 20 7.34 -8.65 3.48
CA LYS A 20 7.14 -9.98 2.87
C LYS A 20 6.10 -9.87 1.76
N ASN A 21 6.49 -10.28 0.56
CA ASN A 21 5.57 -10.38 -0.55
C ASN A 21 4.81 -11.71 -0.46
N GLN A 22 3.48 -11.66 -0.43
CA GLN A 22 2.68 -12.88 -0.42
C GLN A 22 2.63 -13.50 -1.83
N PRO A 23 2.54 -14.84 -1.95
CA PRO A 23 2.36 -15.49 -3.24
C PRO A 23 1.00 -15.13 -3.87
N PRO A 24 0.87 -15.22 -5.21
CA PRO A 24 -0.29 -14.72 -5.95
C PRO A 24 -1.64 -15.23 -5.44
N ARG A 25 -1.73 -16.53 -5.10
CA ARG A 25 -2.97 -17.13 -4.59
C ARG A 25 -3.46 -16.48 -3.30
N ILE A 26 -2.54 -16.16 -2.38
CA ILE A 26 -2.89 -15.52 -1.10
C ILE A 26 -3.27 -14.06 -1.34
N LYS A 27 -2.52 -13.34 -2.18
CA LYS A 27 -2.85 -11.97 -2.57
C LYS A 27 -4.24 -11.85 -3.17
N ASN A 28 -4.57 -12.69 -4.16
CA ASN A 28 -5.87 -12.65 -4.82
C ASN A 28 -7.01 -12.90 -3.82
N LYS A 29 -6.84 -13.83 -2.88
CA LYS A 29 -7.82 -14.08 -1.82
C LYS A 29 -8.01 -12.85 -0.92
N VAL A 30 -6.91 -12.24 -0.45
CA VAL A 30 -6.96 -11.05 0.41
C VAL A 30 -7.57 -9.86 -0.32
N GLU A 31 -7.22 -9.67 -1.59
CA GLU A 31 -7.76 -8.59 -2.42
C GLU A 31 -9.25 -8.78 -2.70
N PHE A 32 -9.71 -10.00 -3.00
CA PHE A 32 -11.13 -10.29 -3.17
C PHE A 32 -11.92 -9.96 -1.90
N VAL A 33 -11.45 -10.42 -0.73
CA VAL A 33 -12.10 -10.12 0.55
C VAL A 33 -12.15 -8.61 0.79
N ARG A 34 -11.05 -7.89 0.53
CA ARG A 34 -10.98 -6.44 0.75
C ARG A 34 -11.88 -5.66 -0.22
N ARG A 35 -11.82 -5.96 -1.51
CA ARG A 35 -12.43 -5.16 -2.58
C ARG A 35 -13.87 -5.54 -2.88
N VAL A 36 -14.26 -6.79 -2.63
CA VAL A 36 -15.61 -7.28 -2.95
C VAL A 36 -16.42 -7.39 -1.66
N LEU A 37 -15.99 -8.24 -0.73
CA LEU A 37 -16.81 -8.55 0.45
C LEU A 37 -16.90 -7.34 1.40
N LYS A 38 -15.77 -6.77 1.80
CA LYS A 38 -15.74 -5.64 2.74
C LYS A 38 -16.29 -4.35 2.12
N ALA A 39 -16.04 -4.12 0.83
CA ALA A 39 -16.57 -2.95 0.14
C ALA A 39 -18.11 -3.04 0.01
N ALA A 40 -18.65 -4.20 -0.36
CA ALA A 40 -20.10 -4.40 -0.43
C ALA A 40 -20.78 -4.19 0.94
N GLN A 41 -20.16 -4.68 2.01
CA GLN A 41 -20.63 -4.45 3.37
C GLN A 41 -20.61 -2.97 3.76
N GLN A 42 -19.55 -2.23 3.42
CA GLN A 42 -19.44 -0.80 3.68
C GLN A 42 -20.49 0.01 2.89
N THR A 43 -20.75 -0.35 1.63
CA THR A 43 -21.81 0.29 0.84
C THR A 43 -23.18 0.03 1.47
N ALA A 44 -23.48 -1.23 1.85
CA ALA A 44 -24.74 -1.57 2.51
C ALA A 44 -24.92 -0.84 3.84
N SER A 45 -23.87 -0.77 4.68
CA SER A 45 -23.93 -0.04 5.95
C SER A 45 -24.09 1.47 5.74
N SER A 46 -23.43 2.04 4.73
CA SER A 46 -23.58 3.47 4.41
C SER A 46 -25.00 3.80 3.92
N ARG A 47 -25.62 2.91 3.13
CA ARG A 47 -27.00 3.06 2.64
C ARG A 47 -28.03 2.88 3.75
N ALA A 48 -27.77 2.03 4.74
CA ALA A 48 -28.65 1.86 5.90
C ALA A 48 -28.57 3.02 6.91
N ALA A 49 -27.50 3.81 6.87
CA ALA A 49 -27.29 4.99 7.72
C ALA A 49 -27.72 6.31 7.04
N SER A 50 -28.22 6.24 5.80
CA SER A 50 -28.75 7.37 5.01
C SER A 50 -30.28 7.33 5.00
#